data_AF-A0A2W0SD78-F1
#
_entry.id   AF-A0A2W0SD78-F1
#
_cell.length_a   1.000
_cell.length_b   1.000
_cell.length_c   1.000
_cell.angle_alpha   90.00
_cell.angle_beta   90.00
_cell.angle_gamma   90.00
#
_symmetry.space_group_name_H-M   'P 1'
#
loop_
_entity.id
_entity.type
_entity.pdbx_description
1 polymer ?
#
loop_
_entity_poly.entity_id
_entity_poly.type
_entity_poly.pdbx_seq_one_letter_code
_entity_poly.pdbx_strand_id
1 'polypeptide(L)'
;MSQHLTEHDELVSDVVACQLVIKQILDVIDVIAPVEVREKMTTQLKAIDFASHPASADPVTLRAVQKAIALIELKFTPQEETH
;
A
#
# COMPACT_ATOMS: atom_id res chain seq x y z
N MET A 1 25.28 -13.05 17.95
CA MET A 1 25.50 -13.50 16.56
C MET A 1 24.64 -12.62 15.67
N SER A 2 25.21 -11.59 15.05
CA SER A 2 24.49 -10.84 14.02
C SER A 2 24.50 -11.74 12.79
N GLN A 3 23.40 -12.44 12.51
CA GLN A 3 23.26 -13.10 11.22
C GLN A 3 23.30 -11.99 10.17
N HIS A 4 24.24 -12.08 9.25
CA HIS A 4 24.31 -11.15 8.13
C HIS A 4 23.07 -11.43 7.28
N LEU A 5 22.16 -10.46 7.20
CA LEU A 5 21.01 -10.55 6.30
C LEU A 5 21.54 -10.67 4.89
N THR A 6 20.95 -11.55 4.10
CA THR A 6 21.22 -11.58 2.66
C THR A 6 20.54 -10.38 2.01
N GLU A 7 21.00 -9.95 0.84
CA GLU A 7 20.33 -8.87 0.08
C GLU A 7 18.83 -9.15 -0.14
N HIS A 8 18.46 -10.43 -0.25
CA HIS A 8 17.06 -10.84 -0.33
C HIS A 8 16.29 -10.59 0.98
N ASP A 9 16.91 -10.87 2.12
CA ASP A 9 16.28 -10.65 3.43
C ASP A 9 16.11 -9.15 3.72
N GLU A 10 17.06 -8.31 3.29
CA GLU A 10 16.96 -6.85 3.36
C GLU A 10 15.81 -6.34 2.50
N LEU A 11 15.70 -6.80 1.24
CA LEU A 11 14.57 -6.44 0.37
C LEU A 11 13.22 -6.87 0.94
N VAL A 12 13.13 -8.07 1.52
CA VAL A 12 11.89 -8.54 2.17
C VAL A 12 11.57 -7.67 3.39
N SER A 13 12.57 -7.34 4.20
CA SER A 13 12.43 -6.46 5.36
C SER A 13 11.93 -5.07 4.94
N ASP A 14 12.51 -4.47 3.91
CA ASP A 14 12.11 -3.15 3.40
C ASP A 14 10.68 -3.16 2.85
N VAL A 15 10.31 -4.20 2.10
CA VAL A 15 8.94 -4.36 1.61
C VAL A 15 7.96 -4.48 2.78
N VAL A 16 8.28 -5.27 3.81
CA VAL A 16 7.44 -5.41 5.00
C VAL A 16 7.34 -4.08 5.77
N ALA A 17 8.45 -3.36 5.92
CA ALA A 17 8.48 -2.04 6.56
C ALA A 17 7.59 -1.03 5.81
N CYS A 18 7.70 -0.96 4.48
CA CYS A 18 6.83 -0.14 3.64
C CYS A 18 5.36 -0.51 3.83
N GLN A 19 5.02 -1.80 3.86
CA GLN A 19 3.64 -2.26 4.09
C GLN A 19 3.09 -1.83 5.46
N LEU A 20 3.91 -1.92 6.52
CA LEU A 20 3.51 -1.49 7.87
C LEU A 20 3.29 0.01 7.95
N VAL A 21 4.16 0.81 7.32
CA VAL A 21 4.00 2.27 7.25
C VAL A 21 2.73 2.63 6.47
N ILE A 22 2.48 1.99 5.33
CA ILE A 22 1.24 2.18 4.55
C ILE A 22 0.02 1.85 5.41
N LYS A 23 0.02 0.70 6.08
CA LYS A 23 -1.05 0.27 7.00
C LYS A 23 -1.32 1.33 8.07
N GLN A 24 -0.27 1.87 8.70
CA GLN A 24 -0.40 2.86 9.76
C GLN A 24 -0.93 4.20 9.24
N ILE A 25 -0.50 4.65 8.06
CA ILE A 25 -1.03 5.84 7.40
C ILE A 25 -2.53 5.67 7.12
N LEU A 26 -2.94 4.52 6.57
CA LEU A 26 -4.34 4.23 6.29
C LEU A 26 -5.21 4.19 7.54
N ASP A 27 -4.71 3.57 8.62
CA ASP A 27 -5.42 3.52 9.90
C ASP A 27 -5.59 4.93 10.51
N VAL A 28 -4.59 5.82 10.37
CA VAL A 28 -4.72 7.22 10.80
C VAL A 28 -5.74 7.98 9.95
N ILE A 29 -5.69 7.83 8.63
CA ILE A 29 -6.66 8.45 7.70
C ILE A 29 -8.09 8.05 8.05
N ASP A 30 -8.32 6.77 8.36
CA ASP A 30 -9.66 6.28 8.70
C ASP A 30 -10.26 6.96 9.93
N VAL A 31 -9.42 7.30 10.91
CA VAL A 31 -9.83 8.02 12.14
C VAL A 31 -10.07 9.51 11.88
N ILE A 32 -9.28 10.15 11.02
CA ILE A 32 -9.27 11.62 10.90
C ILE A 32 -10.03 12.16 9.68
N ALA A 33 -10.19 11.37 8.62
CA ALA A 33 -10.70 11.84 7.34
C ALA A 33 -12.21 11.53 7.19
N PRO A 34 -13.03 12.52 6.78
CA PRO A 34 -14.44 12.29 6.48
C PRO A 34 -14.59 11.39 5.23
N VAL A 35 -15.76 10.76 5.10
CA VAL A 35 -16.05 9.73 4.08
C VAL A 35 -15.74 10.23 2.66
N GLU A 36 -16.14 11.45 2.34
CA GLU A 36 -15.97 12.07 1.02
C GLU A 36 -14.49 12.23 0.64
N VAL A 37 -13.63 12.49 1.63
CA VAL A 37 -12.17 12.58 1.42
C VAL A 37 -11.61 11.20 1.14
N ARG A 38 -12.05 10.16 1.87
CA ARG A 38 -11.60 8.77 1.65
C ARG A 38 -12.00 8.24 0.27
N GLU A 39 -13.21 8.55 -0.18
CA GLU A 39 -13.70 8.19 -1.52
C GLU A 39 -12.91 8.91 -2.63
N LYS A 40 -12.65 10.21 -2.46
CA LYS A 40 -11.84 10.98 -3.41
C LYS A 40 -10.40 10.47 -3.46
N MET A 41 -9.81 10.16 -2.30
CA MET A 41 -8.46 9.58 -2.22
C MET A 41 -8.40 8.23 -2.92
N THR A 42 -9.37 7.35 -2.68
CA THR A 42 -9.47 6.04 -3.36
C THR A 42 -9.55 6.20 -4.87
N THR A 43 -10.38 7.13 -5.35
CA THR A 43 -10.52 7.42 -6.78
C THR A 43 -9.22 7.93 -7.39
N GLN A 44 -8.53 8.87 -6.71
CA GLN A 44 -7.24 9.39 -7.16
C GLN A 44 -6.16 8.30 -7.18
N LEU A 45 -6.11 7.44 -6.15
CA LEU A 45 -5.15 6.35 -6.06
C LEU A 45 -5.36 5.31 -7.17
N LYS A 46 -6.62 4.97 -7.50
CA LYS A 46 -6.96 4.06 -8.61
C LYS A 46 -6.64 4.64 -9.99
N ALA A 47 -6.58 5.97 -10.12
CA ALA A 47 -6.25 6.64 -11.37
C ALA A 47 -4.74 6.74 -11.64
N ILE A 48 -3.89 6.35 -10.69
CA ILE A 48 -2.43 6.35 -10.90
C ILE A 48 -2.07 5.18 -11.81
N ASP A 49 -1.67 5.48 -13.04
CA ASP A 49 -1.10 4.51 -13.95
C ASP A 49 0.36 4.22 -13.54
N PHE A 50 0.52 3.13 -12.79
CA PHE A 50 1.85 2.62 -12.44
C PHE A 50 2.49 1.79 -13.56
N ALA A 51 1.72 1.29 -14.53
CA ALA A 51 2.28 0.42 -15.59
C ALA A 51 3.21 1.20 -16.51
N SER A 52 2.90 2.46 -16.78
CA SER A 52 3.74 3.38 -17.58
C SER A 52 4.84 4.08 -16.80
N HIS A 53 4.92 3.90 -15.47
CA HIS A 53 5.88 4.58 -14.61
C HIS A 53 7.25 3.90 -14.66
N PRO A 54 8.39 4.62 -14.74
CA PRO A 54 9.72 4.01 -14.76
C PRO A 54 10.02 3.07 -13.58
N ALA A 55 9.36 3.31 -12.44
CA ALA A 55 9.42 2.47 -11.25
C ALA A 55 8.82 1.06 -11.43
N SER A 56 8.00 0.82 -12.46
CA SER A 56 7.43 -0.50 -12.78
C SER A 56 8.41 -1.44 -13.48
N ALA A 57 9.56 -0.92 -13.93
CA ALA A 57 10.62 -1.71 -14.54
C ALA A 57 11.31 -2.64 -13.51
N ASP A 58 11.27 -2.28 -12.22
CA ASP A 58 11.77 -3.12 -11.13
C ASP A 58 10.64 -4.05 -10.61
N PRO A 59 10.82 -5.40 -10.68
CA PRO A 59 9.81 -6.35 -10.23
C PRO A 59 9.46 -6.24 -8.74
N VAL A 60 10.39 -5.82 -7.89
CA VAL A 60 10.16 -5.67 -6.45
C VAL A 60 9.28 -4.45 -6.19
N THR A 61 9.62 -3.32 -6.79
CA THR A 61 8.84 -2.08 -6.72
C THR A 61 7.44 -2.27 -7.27
N LEU A 62 7.30 -2.93 -8.43
CA LEU A 62 5.99 -3.26 -9.00
C LEU A 62 5.14 -4.09 -8.02
N ARG A 63 5.72 -5.11 -7.41
CA ARG A 63 5.02 -5.97 -6.43
C ARG A 63 4.63 -5.19 -5.17
N ALA A 64 5.50 -4.31 -4.67
CA ALA A 64 5.22 -3.49 -3.50
C ALA A 64 4.05 -2.52 -3.76
N VAL A 65 4.04 -1.87 -4.93
CA VAL A 65 2.96 -0.99 -5.38
C VAL A 65 1.63 -1.75 -5.50
N GLN A 66 1.63 -2.91 -6.17
CA GLN A 66 0.41 -3.73 -6.29
C GLN A 66 -0.16 -4.13 -4.92
N LYS A 67 0.70 -4.51 -3.97
CA LYS A 67 0.26 -4.81 -2.59
C LYS A 67 -0.29 -3.57 -1.87
N ALA A 68 0.32 -2.39 -2.08
CA ALA A 68 -0.17 -1.15 -1.50
C ALA A 68 -1.58 -0.83 -2.01
N ILE A 69 -1.80 -0.93 -3.33
CA ILE A 69 -3.12 -0.73 -3.95
C ILE A 69 -4.15 -1.70 -3.36
N ALA A 70 -3.83 -2.99 -3.25
CA ALA A 70 -4.74 -3.98 -2.68
C ALA A 70 -5.09 -3.68 -1.20
N LEU A 71 -4.12 -3.22 -0.40
CA LEU A 71 -4.36 -2.82 0.99
C LEU A 71 -5.27 -1.58 1.09
N ILE A 72 -5.09 -0.61 0.20
CA ILE A 72 -5.94 0.59 0.08
C ILE A 72 -7.37 0.17 -0.29
N GLU A 73 -7.54 -0.70 -1.28
CA GLU A 73 -8.85 -1.20 -1.69
C GLU A 73 -9.55 -1.95 -0.56
N LEU A 74 -8.87 -2.85 0.15
CA LEU A 74 -9.46 -3.54 1.30
C LEU A 74 -9.91 -2.58 2.41
N LYS A 75 -9.25 -1.42 2.55
CA LYS A 75 -9.54 -0.42 3.58
C LYS A 75 -10.66 0.55 3.19
N PHE A 76 -10.74 0.93 1.92
CA PHE A 76 -11.68 1.98 1.47
C PHE A 76 -12.79 1.47 0.55
N THR A 77 -12.80 0.18 0.19
CA THR A 77 -14.02 -0.41 -0.38
C THR A 77 -15.08 -0.38 0.73
N PRO A 78 -16.27 0.20 0.48
CA PRO A 78 -17.35 0.14 1.46
C PRO A 78 -17.56 -1.33 1.81
N GLN A 79 -17.28 -1.70 3.06
CA GLN A 79 -17.75 -2.99 3.55
C GLN A 79 -19.26 -2.83 3.61
N GLU A 80 -19.98 -3.38 2.63
CA GLU A 80 -21.42 -3.58 2.80
C GLU A 80 -21.59 -4.28 4.15
N GLU A 81 -22.14 -3.55 5.11
CA GLU A 81 -22.41 -4.05 6.44
C GLU A 81 -23.26 -5.30 6.25
N THR A 82 -22.63 -6.46 6.42
CA THR A 82 -23.35 -7.73 6.44
C THR A 82 -24.06 -7.76 7.78
N HIS A 83 -25.29 -7.25 7.76
CA HIS A 83 -26.27 -7.22 8.83
C HIS A 83 -26.41 -8.55 9.58
#